data_AF-A0A7K4L7C8-F1
#
_entry.id   AF-A0A7K4L7C8-F1
#
_cell.length_a   1.000
_cell.length_b   1.000
_cell.length_c   1.000
_cell.angle_alpha   90.00
_cell.angle_beta   90.00
_cell.angle_gamma   90.00
#
_symmetry.space_group_name_H-M   'P 1'
#
loop_
_entity.id
_entity.type
_entity.pdbx_description
1 polymer ?
#
loop_
_entity_poly.entity_id
_entity_poly.type
_entity_poly.pdbx_seq_one_letter_code
_entity_poly.pdbx_strand_id
1 'polypeptide(L)'
;LLRSSQPMPGPNRKRCREDELLLAAALAGAARGFVVDTRSAQGAKQARMGGGGTEAKSCYLRWKRLHRPLERGRALQESFARLVDACNDASLSMDRWLSRLDGSRWLSHVKAALSTACLAAQCLEREEACVLVHGAEGTDTTLLVTALAQLILDPGCRTLSGFQGLLEREWIQVG
;
A
#
# COMPACT_ATOMS: atom_id res chain seq x y z
N LEU A 1 6.67 3.14 -11.12
CA LEU A 1 6.19 2.85 -9.75
C LEU A 1 7.29 3.23 -8.76
N LEU A 2 6.96 3.97 -7.71
CA LEU A 2 7.86 4.46 -6.68
C LEU A 2 7.32 4.06 -5.29
N ARG A 3 8.21 4.02 -4.30
CA ARG A 3 7.86 3.81 -2.89
C ARG A 3 8.69 4.70 -1.97
N SER A 4 8.14 5.02 -0.81
CA SER A 4 8.84 5.77 0.25
C SER A 4 8.19 5.54 1.61
N SER A 5 8.81 6.06 2.67
CA SER A 5 8.11 6.38 3.90
C SER A 5 7.23 7.62 3.74
N GLN A 6 6.45 7.96 4.77
CA GLN A 6 5.72 9.21 4.80
C GLN A 6 6.66 10.44 4.73
N PRO A 7 6.19 11.59 4.22
CA PRO A 7 6.90 12.85 4.37
C PRO A 7 6.84 13.34 5.83
N MET A 8 7.73 14.28 6.18
CA MET A 8 7.86 14.82 7.55
C MET A 8 7.41 16.31 7.69
N PRO A 9 6.18 16.69 7.25
CA PRO A 9 5.71 18.06 7.40
C PRO A 9 5.34 18.42 8.84
N GLY A 10 4.97 17.43 9.66
CA GLY A 10 4.55 17.62 11.04
C GLY A 10 3.34 18.56 11.22
N PRO A 11 3.07 19.01 12.46
CA PRO A 11 1.93 19.87 12.74
C PRO A 11 2.06 21.22 12.02
N ASN A 12 3.28 21.73 11.89
CA ASN A 12 3.59 23.05 11.32
C ASN A 12 3.61 23.09 9.78
N ARG A 13 3.34 21.95 9.11
CA ARG A 13 3.35 21.85 7.63
C ARG A 13 4.68 22.29 7.02
N LYS A 14 5.80 21.87 7.63
CA LYS A 14 7.14 22.07 7.08
C LYS A 14 7.18 21.53 5.66
N ARG A 15 7.92 22.23 4.81
CA ARG A 15 8.13 21.88 3.40
C ARG A 15 9.57 21.46 3.19
N CYS A 16 9.80 20.59 2.23
CA CYS A 16 11.12 20.20 1.77
C CYS A 16 11.18 20.44 0.26
N ARG A 17 12.01 21.40 -0.16
CA ARG A 17 12.08 21.81 -1.57
C ARG A 17 12.68 20.69 -2.42
N GLU A 18 13.63 19.97 -1.87
CA GLU A 18 14.32 18.85 -2.51
C GLU A 18 13.35 17.69 -2.78
N ASP A 19 12.46 17.38 -1.82
CA ASP A 19 11.41 16.38 -1.99
C ASP A 19 10.36 16.81 -3.03
N GLU A 20 9.94 18.08 -3.00
CA GLU A 20 9.05 18.65 -4.03
C GLU A 20 9.68 18.57 -5.44
N LEU A 21 10.97 18.85 -5.57
CA LEU A 21 11.72 18.73 -6.82
C LEU A 21 11.88 17.28 -7.26
N LEU A 22 12.16 16.37 -6.33
CA LEU A 22 12.28 14.94 -6.61
C LEU A 22 10.97 14.37 -7.17
N LEU A 23 9.84 14.65 -6.51
CA LEU A 23 8.53 14.22 -7.00
C LEU A 23 8.12 14.96 -8.28
N ALA A 24 8.58 16.19 -8.51
CA ALA A 24 8.35 16.86 -9.80
C ALA A 24 9.13 16.19 -10.94
N ALA A 25 10.39 15.79 -10.69
CA ALA A 25 11.26 15.11 -11.66
C ALA A 25 10.79 13.69 -11.95
N ALA A 26 10.32 12.96 -10.93
CA ALA A 26 9.77 11.62 -11.01
C ALA A 26 8.57 11.48 -11.95
N LEU A 27 7.90 12.58 -12.30
CA LEU A 27 6.82 12.57 -13.28
C LEU A 27 7.34 12.27 -14.69
N ALA A 28 8.61 12.58 -15.02
CA ALA A 28 9.31 12.13 -16.23
C ALA A 28 8.50 12.15 -17.56
N GLY A 29 7.63 13.15 -17.74
CA GLY A 29 6.77 13.28 -18.93
C GLY A 29 5.29 12.94 -18.70
N ALA A 30 4.95 12.23 -17.61
CA ALA A 30 3.58 11.99 -17.20
C ALA A 30 2.85 13.30 -16.86
N ALA A 31 1.59 13.39 -17.29
CA ALA A 31 0.74 14.55 -17.04
C ALA A 31 0.44 14.73 -15.54
N ARG A 32 0.37 13.63 -14.77
CA ARG A 32 0.07 13.62 -13.33
C ARG A 32 0.70 12.42 -12.61
N GLY A 33 0.75 12.53 -11.29
CA GLY A 33 1.13 11.44 -10.39
C GLY A 33 0.06 11.13 -9.36
N PHE A 34 0.09 9.92 -8.83
CA PHE A 34 -0.77 9.48 -7.74
C PHE A 34 0.06 9.10 -6.52
N VAL A 35 -0.36 9.55 -5.35
CA VAL A 35 0.17 9.08 -4.08
C VAL A 35 -0.83 8.12 -3.46
N VAL A 36 -0.48 6.84 -3.34
CA VAL A 36 -1.27 5.82 -2.66
C VAL A 36 -0.79 5.74 -1.21
N ASP A 37 -1.54 6.37 -0.31
CA ASP A 37 -1.30 6.28 1.13
C ASP A 37 -2.06 5.07 1.68
N THR A 38 -1.31 4.08 2.19
CA THR A 38 -1.88 2.81 2.68
C THR A 38 -2.48 2.92 4.07
N ARG A 39 -2.45 4.11 4.70
CA ARG A 39 -3.02 4.34 6.03
C ARG A 39 -4.47 4.80 5.93
N SER A 40 -5.19 4.66 7.05
CA SER A 40 -6.48 5.32 7.22
C SER A 40 -6.28 6.84 7.26
N ALA A 41 -7.32 7.59 6.85
CA ALA A 41 -7.29 9.05 6.94
C ALA A 41 -7.08 9.54 8.39
N GLN A 42 -7.53 8.75 9.38
CA GLN A 42 -7.25 9.02 10.80
C GLN A 42 -5.79 8.76 11.15
N GLY A 43 -5.21 7.64 10.70
CA GLY A 43 -3.79 7.32 10.90
C GLY A 43 -2.87 8.37 10.29
N ALA A 44 -3.17 8.86 9.07
CA ALA A 44 -2.41 9.95 8.44
C ALA A 44 -2.51 11.27 9.24
N LYS A 45 -3.67 11.57 9.84
CA LYS A 45 -3.84 12.74 10.73
C LYS A 45 -3.03 12.59 12.02
N GLN A 46 -3.03 11.41 12.63
CA GLN A 46 -2.24 11.13 13.83
C GLN A 46 -0.74 11.22 13.55
N ALA A 47 -0.29 10.66 12.43
CA ALA A 47 1.11 10.72 12.02
C ALA A 47 1.60 12.17 11.85
N ARG A 48 0.72 13.07 11.39
CA ARG A 48 1.03 14.51 11.32
C ARG A 48 1.33 15.13 12.68
N MET A 49 0.64 14.70 13.74
CA MET A 49 0.91 15.18 15.10
C MET A 49 2.27 14.68 15.62
N GLY A 50 2.69 13.49 15.18
CA GLY A 50 4.01 12.89 15.50
C GLY A 50 5.16 13.35 14.60
N GLY A 51 4.99 14.40 13.79
CA GLY A 51 6.04 14.94 12.91
C GLY A 51 6.01 14.41 11.47
N GLY A 52 5.31 13.32 11.21
CA GLY A 52 5.07 12.79 9.87
C GLY A 52 3.96 13.54 9.12
N GLY A 53 3.25 12.86 8.23
CA GLY A 53 2.07 13.41 7.56
C GLY A 53 1.87 12.95 6.12
N THR A 54 1.40 13.86 5.28
CA THR A 54 1.09 13.63 3.85
C THR A 54 1.44 14.86 3.02
N GLU A 55 1.60 14.65 1.72
CA GLU A 55 1.93 15.63 0.70
C GLU A 55 0.83 16.70 0.60
N ALA A 56 1.13 17.96 0.89
CA ALA A 56 0.12 19.01 0.77
C ALA A 56 -0.19 19.29 -0.71
N LYS A 57 -1.48 19.26 -1.12
CA LYS A 57 -1.89 19.52 -2.52
C LYS A 57 -1.35 20.85 -3.07
N SER A 58 -1.18 21.86 -2.21
CA SER A 58 -0.62 23.16 -2.58
C SER A 58 0.87 23.12 -2.93
N CYS A 59 1.61 22.12 -2.47
CA CYS A 59 3.05 21.96 -2.68
C CYS A 59 3.36 20.93 -3.77
N TYR A 60 2.52 19.90 -3.91
CA TYR A 60 2.67 18.82 -4.88
C TYR A 60 1.56 18.88 -5.94
N LEU A 61 1.56 19.96 -6.74
CA LEU A 61 0.44 20.35 -7.60
C LEU A 61 -0.06 19.28 -8.59
N ARG A 62 0.86 18.48 -9.14
CA ARG A 62 0.56 17.42 -10.11
C ARG A 62 0.34 16.05 -9.48
N TRP A 63 0.39 15.96 -8.15
CA TRP A 63 0.22 14.72 -7.41
C TRP A 63 -1.15 14.68 -6.72
N LYS A 64 -1.91 13.62 -7.01
CA LYS A 64 -3.22 13.38 -6.39
C LYS A 64 -3.10 12.24 -5.37
N ARG A 65 -3.40 12.54 -4.11
CA ARG A 65 -3.43 11.50 -3.06
C ARG A 65 -4.71 10.67 -3.11
N LEU A 66 -4.55 9.36 -2.96
CA LEU A 66 -5.57 8.34 -2.83
C LEU A 66 -5.34 7.62 -1.49
N HIS A 67 -6.33 7.65 -0.60
CA HIS A 67 -6.26 6.87 0.64
C HIS A 67 -6.76 5.45 0.37
N ARG A 68 -5.93 4.46 0.71
CA ARG A 68 -6.20 3.03 0.53
C ARG A 68 -5.82 2.30 1.81
N PRO A 69 -6.63 2.43 2.89
CA PRO A 69 -6.30 1.85 4.17
C PRO A 69 -6.13 0.34 4.06
N LEU A 70 -4.97 -0.15 4.51
CA LEU A 70 -4.67 -1.56 4.65
C LEU A 70 -4.39 -1.86 6.12
N GLU A 71 -5.03 -2.92 6.63
CA GLU A 71 -4.86 -3.37 8.01
C GLU A 71 -3.47 -3.93 8.23
N ARG A 72 -2.91 -3.75 9.43
CA ARG A 72 -1.55 -4.21 9.76
C ARG A 72 -1.39 -4.60 11.22
N GLY A 73 -0.24 -5.20 11.54
CA GLY A 73 0.14 -5.54 12.92
C GLY A 73 -0.88 -6.46 13.59
N ARG A 74 -1.18 -6.18 14.86
CA ARG A 74 -2.02 -7.05 15.71
C ARG A 74 -3.42 -7.30 15.15
N ALA A 75 -4.08 -6.30 14.59
CA ALA A 75 -5.44 -6.46 14.05
C ALA A 75 -5.47 -7.44 12.87
N LEU A 76 -4.46 -7.40 11.99
CA LEU A 76 -4.33 -8.34 10.88
C LEU A 76 -3.98 -9.75 11.37
N GLN A 77 -3.13 -9.86 12.41
CA GLN A 77 -2.80 -11.15 13.04
C GLN A 77 -4.03 -11.80 13.70
N GLU A 78 -4.85 -11.02 14.40
CA GLU A 78 -6.10 -11.51 14.98
C GLU A 78 -7.12 -11.93 13.92
N SER A 79 -7.19 -11.21 12.79
CA SER A 79 -7.98 -11.61 11.63
C SER A 79 -7.53 -12.97 11.08
N PHE A 80 -6.22 -13.17 10.92
CA PHE A 80 -5.65 -14.43 10.47
C PHE A 80 -5.92 -15.58 11.46
N ALA A 81 -5.75 -15.35 12.76
CA ALA A 81 -6.02 -16.34 13.80
C ALA A 81 -7.48 -16.83 13.74
N ARG A 82 -8.45 -15.91 13.60
CA ARG A 82 -9.87 -16.28 13.44
C ARG A 82 -10.14 -17.11 12.19
N LEU A 83 -9.44 -16.84 11.08
CA LEU A 83 -9.55 -17.68 9.89
C LEU A 83 -9.02 -19.09 10.17
N VAL A 84 -7.84 -19.20 10.78
CA VAL A 84 -7.22 -20.49 11.13
C VAL A 84 -8.13 -21.29 12.06
N ASP A 85 -8.72 -20.66 13.06
CA ASP A 85 -9.69 -21.29 13.97
C ASP A 85 -10.93 -21.80 13.23
N ALA A 86 -11.45 -21.01 12.27
CA ALA A 86 -12.58 -21.44 11.43
C ALA A 86 -12.23 -22.63 10.52
N CYS A 87 -11.00 -22.69 10.00
CA CYS A 87 -10.53 -23.78 9.16
C CYS A 87 -10.27 -25.08 9.92
N ASN A 88 -9.89 -25.00 11.20
CA ASN A 88 -9.55 -26.17 12.01
C ASN A 88 -10.77 -26.81 12.70
N ASP A 89 -11.91 -26.13 12.76
CA ASP A 89 -13.12 -26.67 13.36
C ASP A 89 -13.96 -27.47 12.35
N ALA A 90 -13.63 -28.75 12.21
CA ALA A 90 -14.31 -29.69 11.29
C ALA A 90 -15.76 -30.02 11.70
N SER A 91 -16.22 -29.55 12.86
CA SER A 91 -17.58 -29.80 13.35
C SER A 91 -18.60 -28.78 12.85
N LEU A 92 -18.14 -27.72 12.18
CA LEU A 92 -19.01 -26.64 11.71
C LEU A 92 -19.89 -27.08 10.55
N SER A 93 -21.17 -26.69 10.59
CA SER A 93 -21.99 -26.63 9.39
C SER A 93 -21.46 -25.54 8.44
N MET A 94 -21.76 -25.67 7.15
CA MET A 94 -21.34 -24.69 6.14
C MET A 94 -21.76 -23.26 6.48
N ASP A 95 -22.98 -23.05 6.97
CA ASP A 95 -23.46 -21.70 7.33
C ASP A 95 -22.65 -21.09 8.49
N ARG A 96 -22.31 -21.90 9.50
CA ARG A 96 -21.49 -21.44 10.63
C ARG A 96 -20.05 -21.19 10.18
N TRP A 97 -19.51 -22.03 9.30
CA TRP A 97 -18.18 -21.84 8.73
C TRP A 97 -18.11 -20.54 7.92
N LEU A 98 -19.07 -20.28 7.02
CA LEU A 98 -19.16 -19.04 6.25
C LEU A 98 -19.31 -17.81 7.16
N SER A 99 -20.11 -17.91 8.23
CA SER A 99 -20.24 -16.84 9.22
C SER A 99 -18.92 -16.55 9.94
N ARG A 100 -18.16 -17.58 10.34
CA ARG A 100 -16.83 -17.39 10.94
C ARG A 100 -15.81 -16.85 9.94
N LEU A 101 -15.84 -17.31 8.70
CA LEU A 101 -15.00 -16.80 7.62
C LEU A 101 -15.24 -15.30 7.41
N ASP A 102 -16.50 -14.87 7.30
CA ASP A 102 -16.85 -13.46 7.17
C ASP A 102 -16.44 -12.66 8.43
N GLY A 103 -16.72 -13.20 9.61
CA GLY A 103 -16.34 -12.62 10.91
C GLY A 103 -14.83 -12.49 11.12
N SER A 104 -14.01 -13.30 10.44
CA SER A 104 -12.54 -13.17 10.43
C SER A 104 -12.08 -11.92 9.70
N ARG A 105 -12.85 -11.45 8.70
CA ARG A 105 -12.51 -10.39 7.75
C ARG A 105 -11.26 -10.63 6.90
N TRP A 106 -10.64 -11.80 6.97
CA TRP A 106 -9.38 -12.08 6.25
C TRP A 106 -9.51 -11.82 4.74
N LEU A 107 -10.57 -12.34 4.12
CA LEU A 107 -10.82 -12.14 2.69
C LEU A 107 -11.06 -10.67 2.33
N SER A 108 -11.59 -9.87 3.26
CA SER A 108 -11.71 -8.42 3.06
C SER A 108 -10.35 -7.73 3.01
N HIS A 109 -9.40 -8.15 3.85
CA HIS A 109 -8.03 -7.63 3.82
C HIS A 109 -7.28 -8.05 2.55
N VAL A 110 -7.39 -9.32 2.14
CA VAL A 110 -6.83 -9.81 0.86
C VAL A 110 -7.41 -9.02 -0.32
N LYS A 111 -8.73 -8.86 -0.37
CA LYS A 111 -9.41 -8.05 -1.40
C LYS A 111 -8.89 -6.62 -1.42
N ALA A 112 -8.71 -5.98 -0.26
CA ALA A 112 -8.24 -4.60 -0.18
C ALA A 112 -6.81 -4.44 -0.72
N ALA A 113 -5.91 -5.38 -0.40
CA ALA A 113 -4.53 -5.37 -0.90
C ALA A 113 -4.50 -5.55 -2.43
N LEU A 114 -5.19 -6.57 -2.96
CA LEU A 114 -5.28 -6.82 -4.41
C LEU A 114 -5.94 -5.66 -5.16
N SER A 115 -7.00 -5.08 -4.61
CA SER A 115 -7.69 -3.92 -5.21
C SER A 115 -6.79 -2.69 -5.25
N THR A 116 -5.97 -2.48 -4.23
CA THR A 116 -5.03 -1.36 -4.15
C THR A 116 -3.87 -1.54 -5.14
N ALA A 117 -3.31 -2.75 -5.24
CA ALA A 117 -2.29 -3.07 -6.23
C ALA A 117 -2.82 -2.97 -7.67
N CYS A 118 -4.05 -3.45 -7.91
CA CYS A 118 -4.71 -3.34 -9.21
C CYS A 118 -4.93 -1.87 -9.60
N LEU A 119 -5.33 -1.02 -8.65
CA LEU A 119 -5.43 0.43 -8.88
C LEU A 119 -4.07 1.04 -9.24
N ALA A 120 -3.01 0.71 -8.51
CA ALA A 120 -1.67 1.20 -8.81
C ALA A 120 -1.23 0.76 -10.22
N ALA A 121 -1.47 -0.49 -10.59
CA ALA A 121 -1.20 -1.02 -11.91
C ALA A 121 -2.01 -0.31 -13.00
N GLN A 122 -3.30 -0.06 -12.78
CA GLN A 122 -4.16 0.67 -13.73
C GLN A 122 -3.69 2.12 -13.93
N CYS A 123 -3.28 2.81 -12.87
CA CYS A 123 -2.74 4.17 -12.98
C CYS A 123 -1.44 4.20 -13.81
N LEU A 124 -0.59 3.18 -13.70
CA LEU A 124 0.65 3.08 -14.48
C LEU A 124 0.36 2.76 -15.95
N GLU A 125 -0.40 1.69 -16.20
CA GLU A 125 -0.59 1.13 -17.55
C GLU A 125 -1.59 1.92 -18.40
N ARG A 126 -2.71 2.36 -17.80
CA ARG A 126 -3.81 2.97 -18.56
C ARG A 126 -3.82 4.49 -18.53
N GLU A 127 -3.31 5.08 -17.46
CA GLU A 127 -3.28 6.53 -17.30
C GLU A 127 -1.89 7.12 -17.57
N GLU A 128 -0.89 6.27 -17.84
CA GLU A 128 0.51 6.64 -18.04
C GLU A 128 1.02 7.57 -16.91
N ALA A 129 0.49 7.37 -15.69
CA ALA A 129 0.74 8.22 -14.55
C ALA A 129 1.87 7.66 -13.69
N CYS A 130 2.62 8.54 -13.03
CA CYS A 130 3.56 8.10 -12.01
C CYS A 130 2.81 7.71 -10.72
N VAL A 131 3.21 6.64 -10.05
CA VAL A 131 2.58 6.19 -8.80
C VAL A 131 3.64 6.11 -7.71
N LEU A 132 3.41 6.80 -6.60
CA LEU A 132 4.15 6.70 -5.35
C LEU A 132 3.27 5.95 -4.34
N VAL A 133 3.78 4.87 -3.75
CA VAL A 133 3.10 4.15 -2.67
C VAL A 133 3.85 4.40 -1.37
N HIS A 134 3.14 4.76 -0.30
CA HIS A 134 3.73 4.81 1.03
C HIS A 134 2.75 4.47 2.14
N GLY A 135 3.32 4.06 3.27
CA GLY A 135 2.67 3.98 4.57
C GLY A 135 3.39 4.90 5.54
N ALA A 136 3.45 4.54 6.83
CA ALA A 136 4.25 5.32 7.78
C ALA A 136 5.75 5.21 7.48
N GLU A 137 6.26 3.99 7.39
CA GLU A 137 7.70 3.70 7.27
C GLU A 137 8.12 3.28 5.85
N GLY A 138 7.16 3.08 4.95
CA GLY A 138 7.46 2.56 3.61
C GLY A 138 7.68 1.05 3.55
N THR A 139 7.43 0.36 4.67
CA THR A 139 7.48 -1.10 4.84
C THR A 139 6.06 -1.70 4.82
N ASP A 140 5.93 -2.98 5.19
CA ASP A 140 4.66 -3.72 5.35
C ASP A 140 3.73 -3.62 4.12
N THR A 141 2.68 -2.81 4.24
CA THR A 141 1.62 -2.63 3.26
C THR A 141 2.12 -1.92 2.01
N THR A 142 3.18 -1.10 2.13
CA THR A 142 3.84 -0.47 0.99
C THR A 142 4.52 -1.52 0.11
N LEU A 143 5.28 -2.44 0.73
CA LEU A 143 5.98 -3.52 0.03
C LEU A 143 4.99 -4.50 -0.58
N LEU A 144 3.91 -4.83 0.15
CA LEU A 144 2.82 -5.66 -0.34
C LEU A 144 2.20 -5.09 -1.62
N VAL A 145 1.79 -3.81 -1.60
CA VAL A 145 1.14 -3.18 -2.75
C VAL A 145 2.10 -3.09 -3.94
N THR A 146 3.36 -2.72 -3.71
CA THR A 146 4.35 -2.56 -4.79
C THR A 146 4.76 -3.88 -5.41
N ALA A 147 4.95 -4.93 -4.61
CA ALA A 147 5.24 -6.28 -5.12
C ALA A 147 4.05 -6.85 -5.92
N LEU A 148 2.81 -6.71 -5.41
CA LEU A 148 1.62 -7.15 -6.13
C LEU A 148 1.40 -6.37 -7.43
N ALA A 149 1.63 -5.06 -7.45
CA ALA A 149 1.52 -4.26 -8.67
C ALA A 149 2.55 -4.72 -9.73
N GLN A 150 3.78 -5.05 -9.31
CA GLN A 150 4.79 -5.59 -10.21
C GLN A 150 4.42 -6.98 -10.75
N LEU A 151 3.87 -7.87 -9.92
CA LEU A 151 3.33 -9.15 -10.40
C LEU A 151 2.22 -9.01 -11.45
N ILE A 152 1.36 -8.00 -11.30
CA ILE A 152 0.29 -7.71 -12.25
C ILE A 152 0.91 -7.23 -13.57
N LEU A 153 1.79 -6.23 -13.51
CA LEU A 153 2.31 -5.53 -14.69
C LEU A 153 3.38 -6.31 -15.46
N ASP A 154 4.28 -6.99 -14.75
CA ASP A 154 5.47 -7.61 -15.35
C ASP A 154 5.34 -9.14 -15.39
N PRO A 155 5.20 -9.76 -16.58
CA PRO A 155 5.23 -11.21 -16.74
C PRO A 155 6.53 -11.85 -16.22
N GLY A 156 7.66 -11.13 -16.24
CA GLY A 156 8.94 -11.61 -15.72
C GLY A 156 8.87 -11.99 -14.24
N CYS A 157 8.15 -11.17 -13.45
CA CYS A 157 7.91 -11.42 -12.03
C CYS A 157 7.06 -12.68 -11.74
N ARG A 158 6.43 -13.30 -12.74
CA ARG A 158 5.58 -14.51 -12.60
C ARG A 158 6.31 -15.82 -12.93
N THR A 159 7.61 -15.75 -13.20
CA THR A 159 8.49 -16.92 -13.25
C THR A 159 9.04 -17.23 -11.86
N LEU A 160 9.53 -18.45 -11.63
CA LEU A 160 10.16 -18.79 -10.34
C LEU A 160 11.33 -17.86 -10.02
N SER A 161 12.25 -17.68 -10.98
CA SER A 161 13.42 -16.80 -10.81
C SER A 161 13.02 -15.33 -10.67
N GLY A 162 12.04 -14.86 -11.45
CA GLY A 162 11.56 -13.49 -11.35
C GLY A 162 10.83 -13.20 -10.04
N PHE A 163 10.06 -14.17 -9.51
CA PHE A 163 9.42 -14.03 -8.20
C PHE A 163 10.45 -14.00 -7.07
N GLN A 164 11.48 -14.85 -7.13
CA GLN A 164 12.60 -14.80 -6.18
C GLN A 164 13.32 -13.45 -6.24
N GLY A 165 13.62 -12.94 -7.44
CA GLY A 165 14.23 -11.63 -7.62
C GLY A 165 13.34 -10.47 -7.13
N LEU A 166 12.02 -10.60 -7.27
CA LEU A 166 11.06 -9.67 -6.70
C LEU A 166 11.10 -9.67 -5.17
N LEU A 167 11.11 -10.84 -4.53
CA LEU A 167 11.21 -10.95 -3.07
C LEU A 167 12.52 -10.37 -2.54
N GLU A 168 13.63 -10.68 -3.20
CA GLU A 168 14.95 -10.18 -2.85
C GLU A 168 14.99 -8.64 -2.90
N ARG A 169 14.55 -8.05 -4.02
CA ARG A 169 14.57 -6.59 -4.21
C ARG A 169 13.53 -5.85 -3.37
N GLU A 170 12.31 -6.39 -3.27
CA GLU A 170 11.21 -5.64 -2.67
C GLU A 170 11.11 -5.82 -1.16
N TRP A 171 11.47 -6.99 -0.64
CA TRP A 171 11.31 -7.33 0.77
C TRP A 171 12.66 -7.40 1.49
N ILE A 172 13.60 -8.20 1.01
CA ILE A 172 14.85 -8.49 1.74
C ILE A 172 15.79 -7.28 1.76
N GLN A 173 16.07 -6.69 0.59
CA GLN A 173 17.01 -5.56 0.48
C GLN A 173 16.48 -4.27 1.11
N VAL A 174 15.19 -4.20 1.42
CA VAL A 174 14.49 -2.96 1.78
C VAL A 174 14.18 -2.91 3.27
N GLY A 175 14.00 -4.08 3.91
CA GLY A 175 13.77 -4.20 5.35
C GLY A 175 12.44 -4.86 5.67
#